data_AF-A0A2D9ZBB6-F1
#
_entry.id   AF-A0A2D9ZBB6-F1
#
_cell.length_a   1.000
_cell.length_b   1.000
_cell.length_c   1.000
_cell.angle_alpha   90.00
_cell.angle_beta   90.00
_cell.angle_gamma   90.00
#
_symmetry.space_group_name_H-M   'P 1'
#
loop_
_entity.id
_entity.type
_entity.pdbx_description
1 polymer ?
#
loop_
_entity_poly.entity_id
_entity_poly.type
_entity_poly.pdbx_seq_one_letter_code
_entity_poly.pdbx_strand_id
1 'polypeptide(L)'
;MAYEPSEGLYAGAAFLPTVELMNAKTDPAVFDSLYAKILQNLQGNNVLDAAGNVTKNGMISAIQLPNDAAKKKVYADMAAAISAVLGTRKDVNPGIPARVYLTGNKWHKDVEKFKINAYGMADYNSSDVILFFPPKTYVGISLKKKPMTTAASPTLINNAFSKFIEGPNLTQVRSQLNDHRIKFFAGVIKEACVPGGPLQGIASTKKDIAKLNPNNIQDAKLLWDMKVDRQKGNKIEKIALINLKGENELSRDGLIKKAQAAPSQMSFRNFVNDKLKSTGGRLNPLYSGFLEIMNKPAVSNTLADALLTRVLKLNLLDELNTWKQAEFGFFLTEGVGTVDNNLKPSIGNANMVNIHSVMIAMATLSKQPARMELDKQKTFARDAAKVFFTLYKGKTPVLEIELRYKGSFTAMPQFFAGITPEFKKLIRSGF
;
A
#
# COMPACT_ATOMS: atom_id res chain seq x y z
N MET A 1 2.86 -8.18 16.50
CA MET A 1 3.56 -7.59 15.34
C MET A 1 3.57 -8.62 14.24
N ALA A 2 3.24 -8.27 13.00
CA ALA A 2 3.44 -9.18 11.87
C ALA A 2 4.91 -9.04 11.45
N TYR A 3 5.70 -10.10 11.61
CA TYR A 3 7.09 -10.12 11.14
C TYR A 3 7.10 -10.51 9.66
N GLU A 4 7.98 -9.90 8.86
CA GLU A 4 8.12 -10.20 7.43
C GLU A 4 9.37 -11.08 7.19
N PRO A 5 9.21 -12.42 7.02
CA PRO A 5 10.34 -13.36 6.91
C PRO A 5 11.31 -13.02 5.79
N SER A 6 10.83 -12.41 4.70
CA SER A 6 11.66 -12.04 3.56
C SER A 6 12.75 -11.02 3.88
N GLU A 7 12.53 -10.14 4.85
CA GLU A 7 13.53 -9.15 5.28
C GLU A 7 14.67 -9.84 6.04
N GLY A 8 14.33 -10.77 6.92
CA GLY A 8 15.32 -11.60 7.63
C GLY A 8 16.10 -12.52 6.67
N LEU A 9 15.42 -13.12 5.69
CA LEU A 9 16.07 -13.94 4.66
C LEU A 9 17.03 -13.11 3.80
N TYR A 10 16.64 -11.89 3.41
CA TYR A 10 17.54 -10.96 2.72
C TYR A 10 18.76 -10.62 3.59
N ALA A 11 18.54 -10.29 4.87
CA ALA A 11 19.61 -9.93 5.79
C ALA A 11 20.63 -11.07 5.97
N GLY A 12 20.17 -12.32 6.10
CA GLY A 12 21.06 -13.48 6.17
C GLY A 12 21.75 -13.79 4.83
N ALA A 13 21.05 -13.68 3.70
CA ALA A 13 21.59 -13.93 2.37
C ALA A 13 22.64 -12.88 1.95
N ALA A 14 22.53 -11.66 2.47
CA ALA A 14 23.48 -10.58 2.18
C ALA A 14 24.94 -10.94 2.53
N PHE A 15 25.15 -11.86 3.49
CA PHE A 15 26.46 -12.32 3.93
C PHE A 15 27.02 -13.52 3.14
N LEU A 16 26.28 -14.10 2.20
CA LEU A 16 26.74 -15.24 1.40
C LEU A 16 27.54 -14.81 0.17
N PRO A 17 28.58 -15.54 -0.27
CA PRO A 17 29.29 -15.21 -1.52
C PRO A 17 28.37 -15.15 -2.75
N THR A 18 28.65 -14.24 -3.70
CA THR A 18 27.84 -14.07 -4.92
C THR A 18 27.78 -15.33 -5.77
N VAL A 19 28.88 -16.09 -5.82
CA VAL A 19 28.93 -17.36 -6.54
C VAL A 19 27.94 -18.38 -5.98
N GLU A 20 27.79 -18.48 -4.65
CA GLU A 20 26.84 -19.40 -4.03
C GLU A 20 25.39 -19.02 -4.35
N LEU A 21 25.09 -17.72 -4.28
CA LEU A 21 23.76 -17.20 -4.63
C LEU A 21 23.41 -17.42 -6.11
N MET A 22 24.40 -17.29 -7.00
CA MET A 22 24.22 -17.53 -8.44
C MET A 22 24.00 -19.01 -8.73
N ASN A 23 24.76 -19.90 -8.08
CA ASN A 23 24.61 -21.35 -8.23
C ASN A 23 23.22 -21.82 -7.77
N ALA A 24 22.66 -21.21 -6.72
CA ALA A 24 21.31 -21.50 -6.24
C ALA A 24 20.20 -21.17 -7.27
N LYS A 25 20.49 -20.38 -8.32
CA LYS A 25 19.52 -20.12 -9.41
C LYS A 25 19.31 -21.33 -10.31
N THR A 26 20.32 -22.19 -10.43
CA THR A 26 20.35 -23.31 -11.39
C THR A 26 20.41 -24.67 -10.71
N ASP A 27 20.81 -24.73 -9.43
CA ASP A 27 20.93 -25.96 -8.65
C ASP A 27 19.99 -25.94 -7.43
N PRO A 28 18.92 -26.74 -7.43
CA PRO A 28 17.99 -26.86 -6.31
C PRO A 28 18.62 -27.37 -5.01
N ALA A 29 19.64 -28.23 -5.08
CA ALA A 29 20.32 -28.75 -3.88
C ALA A 29 21.17 -27.65 -3.23
N VAL A 30 21.85 -26.82 -4.04
CA VAL A 30 22.54 -25.63 -3.54
C VAL A 30 21.53 -24.69 -2.89
N PHE A 31 20.40 -24.40 -3.55
CA PHE A 31 19.36 -23.54 -2.99
C PHE A 31 18.83 -24.02 -1.63
N ASP A 32 18.51 -25.31 -1.51
CA ASP A 32 18.05 -25.92 -0.24
C ASP A 32 19.13 -25.78 0.85
N SER A 33 20.41 -26.02 0.51
CA SER A 33 21.53 -25.87 1.45
C SER A 33 21.73 -24.43 1.95
N LEU A 34 21.35 -23.41 1.16
CA LEU A 34 21.49 -22.02 1.56
C LEU A 34 20.54 -21.64 2.69
N TYR A 35 19.41 -22.34 2.86
CA TYR A 35 18.45 -22.03 3.91
C TYR A 35 19.10 -22.01 5.31
N ALA A 36 19.86 -23.05 5.65
CA ALA A 36 20.54 -23.14 6.94
C ALA A 36 21.61 -22.05 7.11
N LYS A 37 22.38 -21.77 6.06
CA LYS A 37 23.42 -20.72 6.08
C LYS A 37 22.81 -19.32 6.25
N ILE A 38 21.71 -19.03 5.54
CA ILE A 38 20.96 -17.77 5.65
C ILE A 38 20.44 -17.58 7.07
N LEU A 39 19.84 -18.63 7.63
CA LEU A 39 19.34 -18.60 9.00
C LEU A 39 20.47 -18.38 10.02
N GLN A 40 21.61 -19.07 9.85
CA GLN A 40 22.79 -18.88 10.69
C GLN A 40 23.33 -17.44 10.60
N ASN A 41 23.43 -16.88 9.40
CA ASN A 41 23.85 -15.49 9.20
C ASN A 41 22.87 -14.50 9.81
N LEU A 42 21.56 -14.75 9.68
CA LEU A 42 20.52 -13.97 10.33
C LEU A 42 20.69 -14.00 11.86
N GLN A 43 20.99 -15.15 12.45
CA GLN A 43 21.24 -15.28 13.89
C GLN A 43 22.54 -14.58 14.33
N GLY A 44 23.52 -14.46 13.44
CA GLY A 44 24.84 -13.89 13.72
C GLY A 44 24.84 -12.42 14.17
N ASN A 45 25.98 -11.98 14.71
CA ASN A 45 26.15 -10.67 15.34
C ASN A 45 26.19 -9.49 14.34
N ASN A 46 26.32 -9.76 13.04
CA ASN A 46 26.38 -8.72 12.01
C ASN A 46 24.98 -8.37 11.45
N VAL A 47 23.94 -9.13 11.78
CA VAL A 47 22.55 -8.70 11.62
C VAL A 47 22.09 -8.07 12.93
N LEU A 48 21.87 -6.77 12.90
CA LEU A 48 21.53 -5.94 14.04
C LEU A 48 20.07 -5.50 13.99
N ASP A 49 19.45 -5.40 15.15
CA ASP A 49 18.10 -4.87 15.38
C ASP A 49 18.18 -3.88 16.55
N ALA A 50 17.11 -3.16 16.85
CA ALA A 50 17.07 -2.34 18.05
C ALA A 50 17.25 -3.16 19.34
N ALA A 51 17.47 -2.45 20.45
CA ALA A 51 17.62 -3.04 21.78
C ALA A 51 16.51 -4.08 22.05
N GLY A 52 16.93 -5.29 22.43
CA GLY A 52 16.04 -6.42 22.70
C GLY A 52 15.77 -7.36 21.52
N ASN A 53 16.28 -7.08 20.31
CA ASN A 53 16.18 -7.97 19.14
C ASN A 53 14.75 -8.46 18.81
N VAL A 54 13.73 -7.66 19.09
CA VAL A 54 12.31 -8.07 18.94
C VAL A 54 11.98 -8.41 17.48
N THR A 55 12.41 -7.57 16.54
CA THR A 55 12.20 -7.77 15.10
C THR A 55 12.97 -9.00 14.62
N LYS A 56 14.26 -9.08 15.00
CA LYS A 56 15.16 -10.17 14.64
C LYS A 56 14.65 -11.53 15.11
N ASN A 57 14.29 -11.63 16.39
CA ASN A 57 13.79 -12.86 17.01
C ASN A 57 12.44 -13.28 16.42
N GLY A 58 11.58 -12.31 16.10
CA GLY A 58 10.32 -12.55 15.41
C GLY A 58 10.50 -13.11 14.00
N MET A 59 11.44 -12.55 13.22
CA MET A 59 11.79 -13.08 11.90
C MET A 59 12.43 -14.46 11.96
N ILE A 60 13.38 -14.68 12.89
CA ILE A 60 13.98 -15.99 13.14
C ILE A 60 12.89 -17.02 13.44
N SER A 61 12.00 -16.72 14.38
CA SER A 61 10.87 -17.59 14.72
C SER A 61 9.93 -17.85 13.55
N ALA A 62 9.78 -16.88 12.64
CA ALA A 62 8.93 -17.01 11.46
C ALA A 62 9.61 -17.69 10.26
N ILE A 63 10.94 -17.81 10.27
CA ILE A 63 11.73 -18.53 9.25
C ILE A 63 11.98 -19.96 9.71
N GLN A 64 12.43 -20.13 10.95
CA GLN A 64 12.50 -21.41 11.67
C GLN A 64 11.07 -21.92 11.92
N LEU A 65 10.43 -22.49 10.90
CA LEU A 65 9.04 -22.90 11.03
C LEU A 65 8.77 -24.37 10.63
N PRO A 66 7.69 -24.96 11.18
CA PRO A 66 7.69 -26.29 11.77
C PRO A 66 6.92 -27.34 10.95
N ASN A 67 6.52 -27.03 9.71
CA ASN A 67 5.75 -27.92 8.83
C ASN A 67 5.87 -27.54 7.33
N ASP A 68 5.41 -28.44 6.45
CA ASP A 68 5.57 -28.34 4.99
C ASP A 68 4.86 -27.15 4.35
N ALA A 69 3.67 -26.76 4.85
CA ALA A 69 2.90 -25.65 4.31
C ALA A 69 3.59 -24.30 4.53
N ALA A 70 4.21 -24.11 5.70
CA ALA A 70 5.04 -22.93 5.99
C ALA A 70 6.35 -22.96 5.19
N LYS A 71 6.94 -24.15 4.96
CA LYS A 71 8.20 -24.34 4.23
C LYS A 71 8.14 -23.75 2.82
N LYS A 72 7.07 -24.04 2.05
CA LYS A 72 6.91 -23.50 0.69
C LYS A 72 6.92 -21.97 0.65
N LYS A 73 6.22 -21.31 1.57
CA LYS A 73 6.19 -19.84 1.64
C LYS A 73 7.57 -19.27 1.97
N VAL A 74 8.27 -19.85 2.95
CA VAL A 74 9.62 -19.42 3.34
C VAL A 74 10.60 -19.60 2.18
N TYR A 75 10.51 -20.69 1.43
CA TYR A 75 11.37 -20.94 0.27
C TYR A 75 11.06 -19.98 -0.88
N ALA A 76 9.79 -19.66 -1.12
CA ALA A 76 9.43 -18.62 -2.09
C ALA A 76 9.96 -17.24 -1.67
N ASP A 77 9.84 -16.89 -0.38
CA ASP A 77 10.40 -15.65 0.19
C ASP A 77 11.95 -15.65 0.08
N MET A 78 12.61 -16.80 0.24
CA MET A 78 14.06 -16.98 0.10
C MET A 78 14.53 -16.79 -1.35
N ALA A 79 13.81 -17.36 -2.31
CA ALA A 79 14.08 -17.16 -3.74
C ALA A 79 14.03 -15.67 -4.12
N ALA A 80 12.99 -14.96 -3.66
CA ALA A 80 12.87 -13.52 -3.87
C ALA A 80 13.99 -12.73 -3.15
N ALA A 81 14.37 -13.12 -1.93
CA ALA A 81 15.45 -12.49 -1.18
C ALA A 81 16.82 -12.66 -1.86
N ILE A 82 17.14 -13.86 -2.37
CA ILE A 82 18.37 -14.12 -3.13
C ILE A 82 18.41 -13.26 -4.40
N SER A 83 17.29 -13.20 -5.15
CA SER A 83 17.15 -12.32 -6.30
C SER A 83 17.46 -10.86 -5.94
N ALA A 84 16.89 -10.36 -4.83
CA ALA A 84 17.11 -9.01 -4.34
C ALA A 84 18.57 -8.76 -3.95
N VAL A 85 19.23 -9.67 -3.22
CA VAL A 85 20.66 -9.53 -2.85
C VAL A 85 21.53 -9.48 -4.10
N LEU A 86 21.29 -10.33 -5.09
CA LEU A 86 22.01 -10.30 -6.37
C LEU A 86 21.81 -8.98 -7.12
N GLY A 87 20.59 -8.44 -7.11
CA GLY A 87 20.29 -7.10 -7.65
C GLY A 87 21.06 -5.99 -6.94
N THR A 88 21.06 -6.01 -5.61
CA THR A 88 21.85 -5.07 -4.79
C THR A 88 23.34 -5.16 -5.12
N ARG A 89 23.89 -6.36 -5.30
CA ARG A 89 25.31 -6.51 -5.63
C ARG A 89 25.67 -5.97 -6.99
N LYS A 90 24.76 -6.09 -7.94
CA LYS A 90 24.95 -5.59 -9.30
C LYS A 90 24.87 -4.07 -9.37
N ASP A 91 23.85 -3.48 -8.76
CA ASP A 91 23.47 -2.08 -9.01
C ASP A 91 23.87 -1.13 -7.86
N VAL A 92 24.33 -1.66 -6.72
CA VAL A 92 24.72 -0.86 -5.55
C VAL A 92 26.18 -1.07 -5.18
N ASN A 93 26.55 -2.29 -4.76
CA ASN A 93 27.91 -2.62 -4.35
C ASN A 93 28.15 -4.14 -4.45
N PRO A 94 29.14 -4.61 -5.24
CA PRO A 94 29.37 -6.05 -5.45
C PRO A 94 29.86 -6.79 -4.20
N GLY A 95 30.32 -6.07 -3.17
CA GLY A 95 30.85 -6.62 -1.94
C GLY A 95 29.77 -7.13 -0.97
N ILE A 96 30.25 -7.84 0.06
CA ILE A 96 29.44 -8.27 1.20
C ILE A 96 29.41 -7.12 2.21
N PRO A 97 28.22 -6.69 2.70
CA PRO A 97 28.14 -5.65 3.72
C PRO A 97 28.79 -6.11 5.03
N ALA A 98 29.39 -5.17 5.77
CA ALA A 98 29.93 -5.47 7.09
C ALA A 98 28.82 -5.71 8.11
N ARG A 99 27.68 -5.01 7.96
CA ARG A 99 26.49 -5.14 8.83
C ARG A 99 25.21 -4.97 8.04
N VAL A 100 24.15 -5.61 8.53
CA VAL A 100 22.77 -5.40 8.07
C VAL A 100 21.92 -5.02 9.27
N TYR A 101 21.19 -3.92 9.18
CA TYR A 101 20.29 -3.44 10.22
C TYR A 101 18.84 -3.71 9.81
N LEU A 102 18.09 -4.42 10.65
CA LEU A 102 16.65 -4.60 10.52
C LEU A 102 15.92 -3.37 11.09
N THR A 103 14.84 -2.94 10.44
CA THR A 103 14.16 -1.66 10.74
C THR A 103 12.66 -1.78 11.05
N GLY A 104 12.14 -3.01 11.15
CA GLY A 104 10.69 -3.29 11.20
C GLY A 104 9.90 -2.79 12.42
N ASN A 105 10.55 -2.52 13.56
CA ASN A 105 9.89 -1.96 14.75
C ASN A 105 10.55 -0.66 15.22
N LYS A 106 11.78 -0.78 15.71
CA LYS A 106 12.62 0.33 16.12
C LYS A 106 13.95 0.19 15.40
N TRP A 107 14.53 1.33 15.02
CA TRP A 107 15.81 1.35 14.34
C TRP A 107 16.95 1.24 15.34
N HIS A 108 18.02 0.54 14.97
CA HIS A 108 19.23 0.48 15.77
C HIS A 108 19.89 1.88 15.85
N LYS A 109 20.52 2.20 16.99
CA LYS A 109 21.12 3.52 17.27
C LYS A 109 22.08 4.02 16.18
N ASP A 110 22.83 3.11 15.55
CA ASP A 110 23.80 3.46 14.51
C ASP A 110 23.15 4.04 13.24
N VAL A 111 21.89 3.69 13.00
CA VAL A 111 21.15 4.06 11.78
C VAL A 111 19.93 4.93 12.07
N GLU A 112 19.60 5.22 13.34
CA GLU A 112 18.43 6.02 13.70
C GLU A 112 18.48 7.43 13.10
N LYS A 113 19.68 7.98 12.91
CA LYS A 113 19.91 9.29 12.25
C LYS A 113 19.42 9.35 10.81
N PHE A 114 19.20 8.21 10.16
CA PHE A 114 18.63 8.13 8.82
C PHE A 114 17.11 8.03 8.85
N LYS A 115 16.47 7.84 10.01
CA LYS A 115 15.01 7.75 10.11
C LYS A 115 14.39 9.14 9.99
N ILE A 116 13.60 9.34 8.93
CA ILE A 116 12.98 10.63 8.62
C ILE A 116 11.48 10.60 8.90
N ASN A 117 11.02 11.48 9.79
CA ASN A 117 9.60 11.78 10.01
C ASN A 117 9.19 12.95 9.10
N ALA A 118 8.62 12.67 7.93
CA ALA A 118 8.26 13.72 6.98
C ALA A 118 6.99 13.35 6.18
N TYR A 119 6.33 14.35 5.59
CA TYR A 119 5.20 14.19 4.68
C TYR A 119 4.07 13.27 5.20
N GLY A 120 3.81 13.32 6.52
CA GLY A 120 2.80 12.51 7.19
C GLY A 120 3.15 11.01 7.25
N MET A 121 4.44 10.69 7.27
CA MET A 121 5.02 9.36 7.45
C MET A 121 6.05 9.40 8.59
N ALA A 122 5.96 8.46 9.53
CA ALA A 122 6.94 8.32 10.62
C ALA A 122 8.28 7.70 10.14
N ASP A 123 8.26 6.99 9.02
CA ASP A 123 9.46 6.32 8.49
C ASP A 123 9.47 6.57 6.98
N TYR A 124 9.69 7.83 6.56
CA TYR A 124 9.54 8.26 5.16
C TYR A 124 10.48 7.51 4.20
N ASN A 125 11.72 7.24 4.62
CA ASN A 125 12.60 6.37 3.84
C ASN A 125 12.11 4.92 3.79
N SER A 126 11.28 4.45 4.72
CA SER A 126 10.67 3.10 4.74
C SER A 126 11.64 2.00 4.30
N SER A 127 12.88 2.07 4.78
CA SER A 127 13.85 1.00 4.57
C SER A 127 13.36 -0.20 5.36
N ASP A 128 13.36 -1.39 4.74
CA ASP A 128 13.05 -2.66 5.41
C ASP A 128 14.34 -3.27 5.99
N VAL A 129 15.48 -3.00 5.35
CA VAL A 129 16.83 -3.21 5.90
C VAL A 129 17.76 -2.06 5.51
N ILE A 130 18.83 -1.87 6.28
CA ILE A 130 19.93 -0.96 5.93
C ILE A 130 21.24 -1.75 5.90
N LEU A 131 21.95 -1.66 4.78
CA LEU A 131 23.29 -2.22 4.62
C LEU A 131 24.34 -1.20 5.05
N PHE A 132 25.41 -1.68 5.67
CA PHE A 132 26.59 -0.86 5.96
C PHE A 132 27.83 -1.42 5.27
N PHE A 133 28.48 -0.55 4.51
CA PHE A 133 29.76 -0.78 3.86
C PHE A 133 30.78 0.21 4.46
N PRO A 134 31.90 -0.28 5.01
CA PRO A 134 32.96 0.60 5.53
C PRO A 134 33.50 1.54 4.44
N PRO A 135 33.97 2.76 4.82
CA PRO A 135 34.05 3.26 6.19
C PRO A 135 32.75 3.86 6.73
N LYS A 136 31.89 4.48 5.89
CA LYS A 136 30.68 5.21 6.31
C LYS A 136 29.55 5.21 5.27
N THR A 137 29.45 4.18 4.45
CA THR A 137 28.43 4.10 3.40
C THR A 137 27.26 3.24 3.85
N TYR A 138 26.07 3.83 3.87
CA TYR A 138 24.84 3.16 4.27
C TYR A 138 23.88 3.09 3.09
N VAL A 139 23.18 1.97 2.95
CA VAL A 139 22.19 1.80 1.88
C VAL A 139 20.89 1.27 2.45
N GLY A 140 19.85 2.08 2.43
CA GLY A 140 18.49 1.67 2.72
C GLY A 140 17.88 0.89 1.56
N ILE A 141 17.36 -0.30 1.85
CA ILE A 141 16.68 -1.15 0.90
C ILE A 141 15.23 -1.27 1.32
N SER A 142 14.30 -0.82 0.48
CA SER A 142 12.89 -1.16 0.60
C SER A 142 12.58 -2.36 -0.29
N LEU A 143 12.27 -3.48 0.33
CA LEU A 143 12.06 -4.77 -0.28
C LEU A 143 10.60 -4.94 -0.70
N LYS A 144 10.43 -5.41 -1.93
CA LYS A 144 9.17 -5.92 -2.46
C LYS A 144 9.42 -7.29 -3.08
N LYS A 145 8.41 -8.15 -3.01
CA LYS A 145 8.47 -9.50 -3.56
C LYS A 145 7.61 -9.62 -4.80
N LYS A 146 8.15 -10.28 -5.82
CA LYS A 146 7.46 -10.54 -7.07
C LYS A 146 7.66 -12.01 -7.46
N PRO A 147 6.60 -12.80 -7.70
CA PRO A 147 6.76 -14.22 -7.97
C PRO A 147 7.45 -14.51 -9.32
N MET A 148 7.20 -13.67 -10.33
CA MET A 148 7.72 -13.82 -11.70
C MET A 148 7.99 -12.46 -12.33
N THR A 149 8.91 -12.37 -13.28
CA THR A 149 9.24 -11.10 -13.97
C THR A 149 8.04 -10.47 -14.65
N THR A 150 7.11 -11.28 -15.17
CA THR A 150 5.89 -10.86 -15.87
C THR A 150 4.72 -10.49 -14.95
N ALA A 151 4.80 -10.77 -13.65
CA ALA A 151 3.73 -10.40 -12.72
C ALA A 151 3.59 -8.86 -12.63
N ALA A 152 2.47 -8.37 -12.10
CA ALA A 152 2.38 -6.95 -11.75
C ALA A 152 3.37 -6.62 -10.62
N SER A 153 3.96 -5.43 -10.65
CA SER A 153 4.80 -4.98 -9.52
C SER A 153 3.92 -4.71 -8.29
N PRO A 154 4.40 -5.04 -7.08
CA PRO A 154 3.69 -4.69 -5.87
C PRO A 154 3.50 -3.18 -5.73
N THR A 155 2.40 -2.77 -5.10
CA THR A 155 2.15 -1.36 -4.79
C THR A 155 3.19 -0.83 -3.81
N LEU A 156 3.72 0.36 -4.06
CA LEU A 156 4.70 1.01 -3.19
C LEU A 156 4.07 1.50 -1.91
N ILE A 157 2.86 2.07 -2.02
CA ILE A 157 2.10 2.58 -0.89
C ILE A 157 0.72 1.94 -0.84
N ASN A 158 0.23 1.71 0.38
CA ASN A 158 -1.13 1.33 0.71
C ASN A 158 -1.55 2.15 1.94
N ASN A 159 -2.20 3.29 1.72
CA ASN A 159 -2.62 4.21 2.78
C ASN A 159 -3.99 4.79 2.47
N ALA A 160 -4.67 5.34 3.48
CA ALA A 160 -5.89 6.12 3.24
C ALA A 160 -5.58 7.33 2.34
N PHE A 161 -6.41 7.59 1.33
CA PHE A 161 -6.19 8.68 0.38
C PHE A 161 -6.07 10.05 1.07
N SER A 162 -6.74 10.25 2.21
CA SER A 162 -6.64 11.45 3.03
C SER A 162 -5.20 11.86 3.34
N LYS A 163 -4.30 10.89 3.51
CA LYS A 163 -2.89 11.11 3.83
C LYS A 163 -2.14 11.84 2.71
N PHE A 164 -2.58 11.72 1.47
CA PHE A 164 -1.95 12.36 0.30
C PHE A 164 -2.51 13.75 -0.01
N ILE A 165 -3.59 14.13 0.68
CA ILE A 165 -4.25 15.43 0.56
C ILE A 165 -4.21 16.18 1.90
N GLU A 166 -3.15 15.94 2.67
CA GLU A 166 -2.79 16.68 3.87
C GLU A 166 -1.94 17.90 3.50
N GLY A 167 -2.09 19.01 4.25
CA GLY A 167 -1.35 20.25 4.05
C GLY A 167 -2.25 21.46 3.79
N PRO A 168 -1.78 22.68 4.14
CA PRO A 168 -2.59 23.90 4.07
C PRO A 168 -3.10 24.16 2.64
N ASN A 169 -2.24 23.97 1.64
CA ASN A 169 -2.53 24.20 0.22
C ASN A 169 -3.55 23.22 -0.38
N LEU A 170 -3.87 22.11 0.32
CA LEU A 170 -4.84 21.10 -0.14
C LEU A 170 -6.13 21.11 0.67
N THR A 171 -6.30 22.05 1.60
CA THR A 171 -7.48 22.12 2.49
C THR A 171 -8.79 22.21 1.72
N GLN A 172 -8.85 23.08 0.71
CA GLN A 172 -10.05 23.25 -0.12
C GLN A 172 -10.38 21.99 -0.92
N VAL A 173 -9.36 21.37 -1.52
CA VAL A 173 -9.49 20.11 -2.28
C VAL A 173 -10.03 19.00 -1.40
N ARG A 174 -9.47 18.87 -0.19
CA ARG A 174 -9.92 17.91 0.80
C ARG A 174 -11.36 18.15 1.22
N SER A 175 -11.77 19.40 1.42
CA SER A 175 -13.17 19.75 1.71
C SER A 175 -14.09 19.33 0.57
N GLN A 176 -13.75 19.67 -0.67
CA GLN A 176 -14.53 19.32 -1.85
C GLN A 176 -14.68 17.80 -2.02
N LEU A 177 -13.59 17.05 -1.87
CA LEU A 177 -13.61 15.58 -1.91
C LEU A 177 -14.48 15.00 -0.80
N ASN A 178 -14.39 15.57 0.41
CA ASN A 178 -15.16 15.12 1.56
C ASN A 178 -16.65 15.42 1.41
N ASP A 179 -17.02 16.61 0.94
CA ASP A 179 -18.41 17.01 0.70
C ASP A 179 -19.02 16.14 -0.42
N HIS A 180 -18.28 15.91 -1.51
CA HIS A 180 -18.70 15.01 -2.58
C HIS A 180 -18.94 13.58 -2.05
N ARG A 181 -18.03 13.08 -1.22
CA ARG A 181 -18.15 11.77 -0.56
C ARG A 181 -19.38 11.69 0.34
N ILE A 182 -19.62 12.71 1.17
CA ILE A 182 -20.77 12.78 2.09
C ILE A 182 -22.06 12.75 1.28
N LYS A 183 -22.19 13.59 0.25
CA LYS A 183 -23.39 13.62 -0.61
C LYS A 183 -23.66 12.29 -1.29
N PHE A 184 -22.62 11.64 -1.83
CA PHE A 184 -22.74 10.34 -2.46
C PHE A 184 -23.28 9.28 -1.49
N PHE A 185 -22.63 9.11 -0.33
CA PHE A 185 -23.07 8.08 0.62
C PHE A 185 -24.38 8.43 1.31
N ALA A 186 -24.70 9.70 1.51
CA ALA A 186 -26.02 10.13 1.94
C ALA A 186 -27.10 9.67 0.95
N GLY A 187 -26.83 9.76 -0.35
CA GLY A 187 -27.69 9.19 -1.39
C GLY A 187 -27.86 7.68 -1.25
N VAL A 188 -26.76 6.95 -1.06
CA VAL A 188 -26.79 5.49 -0.83
C VAL A 188 -27.58 5.11 0.43
N ILE A 189 -27.42 5.84 1.53
CA ILE A 189 -28.18 5.63 2.77
C ILE A 189 -29.67 5.88 2.51
N LYS A 190 -30.01 7.01 1.87
CA LYS A 190 -31.40 7.33 1.55
C LYS A 190 -32.04 6.24 0.70
N GLU A 191 -31.39 5.83 -0.39
CA GLU A 191 -31.85 4.75 -1.27
C GLU A 191 -32.05 3.42 -0.51
N ALA A 192 -31.17 3.11 0.44
CA ALA A 192 -31.31 1.88 1.22
C ALA A 192 -32.49 1.90 2.20
N CYS A 193 -32.88 3.08 2.69
CA CYS A 193 -33.90 3.26 3.72
C CYS A 193 -35.32 3.51 3.18
N VAL A 194 -35.49 3.77 1.89
CA VAL A 194 -36.80 4.01 1.23
C VAL A 194 -37.36 2.72 0.62
N PRO A 195 -38.63 2.71 0.12
CA PRO A 195 -39.22 1.50 -0.46
C PRO A 195 -38.36 0.84 -1.55
N GLY A 196 -38.13 -0.46 -1.41
CA GLY A 196 -37.28 -1.26 -2.31
C GLY A 196 -35.81 -1.37 -1.89
N GLY A 197 -35.37 -0.62 -0.86
CA GLY A 197 -34.02 -0.70 -0.31
C GLY A 197 -33.85 -1.77 0.78
N PRO A 198 -32.62 -2.27 1.02
CA PRO A 198 -32.32 -3.33 1.98
C PRO A 198 -32.49 -2.94 3.46
N LEU A 199 -32.78 -1.67 3.77
CA LEU A 199 -33.01 -1.14 5.13
C LEU A 199 -34.38 -0.44 5.27
N GLN A 200 -35.29 -0.64 4.32
CA GLN A 200 -36.64 -0.04 4.32
C GLN A 200 -37.39 -0.26 5.65
N GLY A 201 -37.11 -1.39 6.30
CA GLY A 201 -37.75 -1.82 7.53
C GLY A 201 -37.26 -1.15 8.82
N ILE A 202 -36.12 -0.48 8.76
CA ILE A 202 -35.19 -0.30 9.88
C ILE A 202 -34.90 1.18 10.16
N ALA A 203 -35.12 2.04 9.18
CA ALA A 203 -34.85 3.46 9.33
C ALA A 203 -35.80 4.12 10.34
N SER A 204 -35.26 4.52 11.50
CA SER A 204 -35.91 5.37 12.49
C SER A 204 -36.66 6.53 11.81
N THR A 205 -37.96 6.66 12.09
CA THR A 205 -38.89 7.68 11.56
C THR A 205 -38.83 7.92 10.03
N LYS A 206 -39.36 6.95 9.27
CA LYS A 206 -39.57 6.94 7.80
C LYS A 206 -39.95 8.27 7.12
N LYS A 207 -40.58 9.22 7.82
CA LYS A 207 -41.07 10.48 7.25
C LYS A 207 -40.00 11.55 7.05
N ASP A 208 -38.88 11.49 7.77
CA ASP A 208 -37.87 12.56 7.70
C ASP A 208 -36.75 12.23 6.71
N ILE A 209 -36.30 10.97 6.63
CA ILE A 209 -35.26 10.54 5.68
C ILE A 209 -35.70 10.73 4.22
N ALA A 210 -36.97 10.47 3.91
CA ALA A 210 -37.51 10.66 2.57
C ALA A 210 -37.47 12.14 2.13
N LYS A 211 -37.60 13.08 3.08
CA LYS A 211 -37.58 14.53 2.83
C LYS A 211 -36.18 15.10 2.65
N LEU A 212 -35.16 14.47 3.24
CA LEU A 212 -33.77 14.94 3.16
C LEU A 212 -33.24 14.85 1.73
N ASN A 213 -32.65 15.93 1.21
CA ASN A 213 -32.05 15.97 -0.12
C ASN A 213 -30.53 15.73 -0.05
N PRO A 214 -30.02 14.57 -0.48
CA PRO A 214 -28.59 14.25 -0.39
C PRO A 214 -27.68 15.15 -1.25
N ASN A 215 -28.23 15.95 -2.18
CA ASN A 215 -27.45 16.94 -2.94
C ASN A 215 -27.23 18.25 -2.16
N ASN A 216 -28.07 18.54 -1.16
CA ASN A 216 -27.89 19.61 -0.19
C ASN A 216 -26.92 19.11 0.91
N ILE A 217 -25.89 19.90 1.24
CA ILE A 217 -24.83 19.43 2.15
C ILE A 217 -25.29 19.31 3.61
N GLN A 218 -26.23 20.13 4.05
CA GLN A 218 -26.80 20.06 5.41
C GLN A 218 -27.61 18.77 5.57
N ASP A 219 -28.51 18.48 4.64
CA ASP A 219 -29.31 17.26 4.64
C ASP A 219 -28.45 16.00 4.45
N ALA A 220 -27.44 16.08 3.58
CA ALA A 220 -26.50 14.99 3.38
C ALA A 220 -25.71 14.65 4.65
N LYS A 221 -25.33 15.65 5.45
CA LYS A 221 -24.67 15.44 6.75
C LYS A 221 -25.60 14.73 7.73
N LEU A 222 -26.87 15.12 7.80
CA LEU A 222 -27.86 14.44 8.66
C LEU A 222 -27.97 12.94 8.32
N LEU A 223 -28.00 12.60 7.02
CA LEU A 223 -28.02 11.21 6.56
C LEU A 223 -26.70 10.49 6.85
N TRP A 224 -25.56 11.13 6.57
CA TRP A 224 -24.23 10.58 6.74
C TRP A 224 -23.87 10.29 8.20
N ASP A 225 -24.29 11.17 9.10
CA ASP A 225 -24.00 11.08 10.53
C ASP A 225 -24.94 10.13 11.29
N MET A 226 -25.91 9.51 10.60
CA MET A 226 -26.77 8.48 11.18
C MET A 226 -25.93 7.35 11.77
N LYS A 227 -26.31 6.91 12.98
CA LYS A 227 -25.66 5.82 13.71
C LYS A 227 -26.67 4.77 14.12
N VAL A 228 -26.19 3.54 14.24
CA VAL A 228 -26.98 2.38 14.69
C VAL A 228 -26.21 1.62 15.75
N ASP A 229 -26.95 0.96 16.64
CA ASP A 229 -26.36 0.07 17.64
C ASP A 229 -26.21 -1.32 17.04
N ARG A 230 -24.96 -1.78 16.92
CA ARG A 230 -24.58 -3.07 16.38
C ARG A 230 -24.28 -4.06 17.50
N GLN A 231 -24.88 -5.24 17.45
CA GLN A 231 -24.50 -6.39 18.28
C GLN A 231 -23.27 -7.08 17.67
N LYS A 232 -22.17 -7.17 18.43
CA LYS A 232 -20.97 -7.93 18.06
C LYS A 232 -20.56 -8.85 19.20
N GLY A 233 -20.96 -10.12 19.10
CA GLY A 233 -20.87 -11.06 20.23
C GLY A 233 -21.72 -10.55 21.40
N ASN A 234 -21.12 -10.42 22.58
CA ASN A 234 -21.79 -9.95 23.79
C ASN A 234 -21.73 -8.42 23.99
N LYS A 235 -21.20 -7.66 23.02
CA LYS A 235 -21.04 -6.21 23.11
C LYS A 235 -21.97 -5.50 22.13
N ILE A 236 -22.53 -4.39 22.60
CA ILE A 236 -23.22 -3.41 21.76
C ILE A 236 -22.23 -2.27 21.46
N GLU A 237 -22.08 -1.91 20.18
CA GLU A 237 -21.29 -0.75 19.78
C GLU A 237 -22.09 0.16 18.85
N LYS A 238 -21.93 1.47 19.01
CA LYS A 238 -22.56 2.46 18.14
C LYS A 238 -21.68 2.72 16.92
N ILE A 239 -22.18 2.38 15.73
CA ILE A 239 -21.45 2.56 14.47
C ILE A 239 -22.20 3.52 13.54
N ALA A 240 -21.49 4.12 12.58
CA ALA A 240 -22.13 4.83 11.48
C ALA A 240 -22.99 3.86 10.67
N LEU A 241 -24.20 4.28 10.29
CA LEU A 241 -25.17 3.46 9.57
C LEU A 241 -24.55 2.86 8.31
N ILE A 242 -23.83 3.68 7.52
CA ILE A 242 -23.17 3.24 6.29
C ILE A 242 -22.23 2.03 6.47
N ASN A 243 -21.69 1.83 7.68
CA ASN A 243 -20.78 0.72 8.00
C ASN A 243 -21.48 -0.56 8.49
N LEU A 244 -22.80 -0.55 8.66
CA LEU A 244 -23.59 -1.73 8.99
C LEU A 244 -23.46 -2.76 7.85
N LYS A 245 -23.26 -4.05 8.16
CA LYS A 245 -23.22 -5.05 7.08
C LYS A 245 -24.59 -5.51 6.63
N GLY A 246 -25.54 -5.60 7.55
CA GLY A 246 -26.90 -6.02 7.30
C GLY A 246 -27.74 -5.92 8.56
N GLU A 247 -29.04 -6.08 8.40
CA GLU A 247 -30.03 -5.95 9.49
C GLU A 247 -29.79 -6.93 10.64
N ASN A 248 -29.18 -8.09 10.34
CA ASN A 248 -28.85 -9.12 11.31
C ASN A 248 -27.78 -8.71 12.33
N GLU A 249 -27.00 -7.66 12.07
CA GLU A 249 -26.01 -7.16 13.03
C GLU A 249 -26.61 -6.12 14.00
N LEU A 250 -27.88 -5.73 13.86
CA LEU A 250 -28.50 -4.71 14.72
C LEU A 250 -28.81 -5.27 16.12
N SER A 251 -28.62 -4.43 17.13
CA SER A 251 -29.05 -4.74 18.51
C SER A 251 -30.57 -4.85 18.58
N ARG A 252 -31.06 -5.83 19.35
CA ARG A 252 -32.51 -6.06 19.56
C ARG A 252 -33.17 -4.93 20.35
N ASP A 253 -32.40 -4.22 21.18
CA ASP A 253 -32.87 -3.15 22.07
C ASP A 253 -32.56 -1.73 21.53
N GLY A 254 -32.01 -1.62 20.32
CA GLY A 254 -31.70 -0.33 19.69
C GLY A 254 -32.96 0.41 19.20
N LEU A 255 -32.83 1.71 18.92
CA LEU A 255 -33.90 2.60 18.37
C LEU A 255 -34.48 2.13 17.01
N ILE A 256 -33.89 1.10 16.43
CA ILE A 256 -34.13 0.58 15.10
C ILE A 256 -34.53 -0.90 15.27
N LYS A 257 -35.83 -1.20 15.08
CA LYS A 257 -36.37 -2.56 15.21
C LYS A 257 -36.38 -3.25 13.84
N LYS A 258 -35.98 -4.52 13.82
CA LYS A 258 -36.06 -5.40 12.62
C LYS A 258 -37.48 -5.39 12.07
N ALA A 259 -37.66 -5.13 10.77
CA ALA A 259 -38.99 -5.22 10.18
C ALA A 259 -39.50 -6.66 10.17
N GLN A 260 -40.82 -6.79 10.30
CA GLN A 260 -41.57 -8.03 10.09
C GLN A 260 -41.70 -8.40 8.59
N ALA A 261 -41.14 -7.58 7.69
CA ALA A 261 -41.09 -7.86 6.26
C ALA A 261 -40.06 -8.96 5.95
N ALA A 262 -40.30 -9.74 4.90
CA ALA A 262 -39.35 -10.74 4.42
C ALA A 262 -37.97 -10.07 4.22
N PRO A 263 -36.88 -10.62 4.78
CA PRO A 263 -35.56 -10.00 4.70
C PRO A 263 -35.17 -9.82 3.23
N SER A 264 -34.65 -8.64 2.88
CA SER A 264 -34.14 -8.41 1.52
C SER A 264 -33.08 -9.46 1.19
N GLN A 265 -33.07 -9.99 -0.03
CA GLN A 265 -32.11 -11.04 -0.43
C GLN A 265 -30.66 -10.56 -0.47
N MET A 266 -30.42 -9.24 -0.41
CA MET A 266 -29.10 -8.61 -0.47
C MET A 266 -28.76 -7.93 0.85
N SER A 267 -27.58 -8.21 1.42
CA SER A 267 -27.11 -7.47 2.61
C SER A 267 -26.85 -5.99 2.29
N PHE A 268 -26.98 -5.11 3.28
CA PHE A 268 -26.69 -3.68 3.10
C PHE A 268 -25.23 -3.44 2.63
N ARG A 269 -24.26 -4.23 3.10
CA ARG A 269 -22.88 -4.17 2.61
C ARG A 269 -22.78 -4.46 1.13
N ASN A 270 -23.48 -5.49 0.65
CA ASN A 270 -23.48 -5.85 -0.76
C ASN A 270 -24.12 -4.74 -1.59
N PHE A 271 -25.21 -4.14 -1.10
CA PHE A 271 -25.85 -2.98 -1.73
C PHE A 271 -24.89 -1.80 -1.86
N VAL A 272 -24.22 -1.39 -0.77
CA VAL A 272 -23.25 -0.27 -0.82
C VAL A 272 -22.09 -0.58 -1.77
N ASN A 273 -21.55 -1.82 -1.73
CA ASN A 273 -20.48 -2.22 -2.63
C ASN A 273 -20.92 -2.20 -4.09
N ASP A 274 -22.16 -2.62 -4.38
CA ASP A 274 -22.73 -2.55 -5.73
C ASP A 274 -22.84 -1.12 -6.22
N LYS A 275 -23.30 -0.21 -5.35
CA LYS A 275 -23.34 1.23 -5.61
C LYS A 275 -21.97 1.87 -5.80
N LEU A 276 -20.87 1.22 -5.43
CA LEU A 276 -19.50 1.71 -5.65
C LEU A 276 -18.85 1.16 -6.93
N LYS A 277 -19.48 0.19 -7.61
CA LYS A 277 -18.97 -0.36 -8.86
C LYS A 277 -19.07 0.68 -9.97
N SER A 278 -18.19 0.53 -10.96
CA SER A 278 -18.27 1.22 -12.24
C SER A 278 -18.63 0.17 -13.29
N THR A 279 -19.78 0.32 -13.95
CA THR A 279 -20.39 -0.72 -14.81
C THR A 279 -20.73 -0.15 -16.18
N GLY A 280 -20.77 -1.01 -17.21
CA GLY A 280 -21.19 -0.61 -18.57
C GLY A 280 -20.37 0.53 -19.18
N GLY A 281 -19.08 0.64 -18.86
CA GLY A 281 -18.21 1.73 -19.31
C GLY A 281 -18.45 3.07 -18.61
N ARG A 282 -19.34 3.13 -17.61
CA ARG A 282 -19.66 4.33 -16.84
C ARG A 282 -18.94 4.31 -15.50
N LEU A 283 -18.13 5.34 -15.26
CA LEU A 283 -17.47 5.55 -13.98
C LEU A 283 -18.50 5.87 -12.90
N ASN A 284 -18.31 5.30 -11.71
CA ASN A 284 -19.15 5.58 -10.56
C ASN A 284 -19.17 7.09 -10.22
N PRO A 285 -20.33 7.68 -9.84
CA PRO A 285 -20.42 9.11 -9.53
C PRO A 285 -19.45 9.58 -8.42
N LEU A 286 -19.17 8.76 -7.41
CA LEU A 286 -18.19 9.09 -6.38
C LEU A 286 -16.81 9.34 -7.00
N TYR A 287 -16.33 8.36 -7.77
CA TYR A 287 -15.01 8.41 -8.38
C TYR A 287 -14.93 9.40 -9.55
N SER A 288 -16.04 9.64 -10.24
CA SER A 288 -16.14 10.69 -11.26
C SER A 288 -15.93 12.07 -10.65
N GLY A 289 -16.60 12.40 -9.55
CA GLY A 289 -16.37 13.67 -8.87
C GLY A 289 -14.97 13.78 -8.27
N PHE A 290 -14.39 12.66 -7.79
CA PHE A 290 -12.98 12.66 -7.38
C PHE A 290 -12.07 13.00 -8.56
N LEU A 291 -12.25 12.34 -9.71
CA LEU A 291 -11.45 12.59 -10.91
C LEU A 291 -11.57 14.05 -11.37
N GLU A 292 -12.77 14.63 -11.35
CA GLU A 292 -13.01 16.03 -11.70
C GLU A 292 -12.28 16.97 -10.73
N ILE A 293 -12.45 16.79 -9.41
CA ILE A 293 -11.82 17.63 -8.40
C ILE A 293 -10.30 17.57 -8.49
N MET A 294 -9.73 16.37 -8.68
CA MET A 294 -8.28 16.15 -8.78
C MET A 294 -7.67 16.74 -10.06
N ASN A 295 -8.47 16.97 -11.11
CA ASN A 295 -8.00 17.54 -12.37
C ASN A 295 -8.28 19.05 -12.55
N LYS A 296 -8.83 19.72 -11.53
CA LYS A 296 -9.00 21.19 -11.60
C LYS A 296 -7.63 21.86 -11.83
N PRO A 297 -7.51 22.85 -12.73
CA PRO A 297 -6.22 23.49 -13.03
C PRO A 297 -5.48 24.04 -11.81
N ALA A 298 -6.22 24.56 -10.83
CA ALA A 298 -5.66 25.09 -9.57
C ALA A 298 -5.19 24.00 -8.58
N VAL A 299 -5.41 22.72 -8.90
CA VAL A 299 -5.24 21.59 -7.97
C VAL A 299 -4.31 20.53 -8.52
N SER A 300 -4.40 20.21 -9.81
CA SER A 300 -3.82 18.99 -10.39
C SER A 300 -2.32 18.89 -10.17
N ASN A 301 -1.57 19.97 -10.36
CA ASN A 301 -0.12 19.99 -10.15
C ASN A 301 0.24 19.81 -8.67
N THR A 302 -0.35 20.59 -7.76
CA THR A 302 -0.07 20.48 -6.32
C THR A 302 -0.41 19.10 -5.76
N LEU A 303 -1.54 18.53 -6.19
CA LEU A 303 -1.92 17.17 -5.81
C LEU A 303 -0.96 16.14 -6.39
N ALA A 304 -0.59 16.27 -7.67
CA ALA A 304 0.36 15.37 -8.31
C ALA A 304 1.71 15.40 -7.60
N ASP A 305 2.23 16.58 -7.25
CA ASP A 305 3.49 16.73 -6.54
C ASP A 305 3.40 16.08 -5.15
N ALA A 306 2.32 16.28 -4.41
CA ALA A 306 2.10 15.62 -3.12
C ALA A 306 2.06 14.07 -3.25
N LEU A 307 1.37 13.56 -4.28
CA LEU A 307 1.31 12.12 -4.56
C LEU A 307 2.68 11.57 -4.95
N LEU A 308 3.39 12.24 -5.86
CA LEU A 308 4.70 11.84 -6.37
C LEU A 308 5.75 11.89 -5.26
N THR A 309 5.86 12.98 -4.50
CA THR A 309 6.79 13.10 -3.38
C THR A 309 6.56 12.00 -2.36
N ARG A 310 5.31 11.65 -2.06
CA ARG A 310 4.98 10.61 -1.08
C ARG A 310 5.20 9.19 -1.60
N VAL A 311 4.89 8.91 -2.86
CA VAL A 311 5.02 7.56 -3.47
C VAL A 311 6.46 7.26 -3.90
N LEU A 312 7.12 8.24 -4.51
CA LEU A 312 8.46 8.12 -5.09
C LEU A 312 9.59 8.59 -4.16
N LYS A 313 9.25 9.13 -3.00
CA LYS A 313 10.19 9.62 -1.98
C LYS A 313 11.10 10.78 -2.45
N LEU A 314 10.58 11.65 -3.32
CA LEU A 314 11.37 12.65 -4.04
C LEU A 314 12.19 13.60 -3.17
N ASN A 315 11.72 13.90 -1.95
CA ASN A 315 12.37 14.85 -1.06
C ASN A 315 13.25 14.14 -0.02
N LEU A 316 13.40 12.82 -0.08
CA LEU A 316 14.08 12.07 0.97
C LEU A 316 15.52 12.55 1.18
N LEU A 317 16.25 12.81 0.09
CA LEU A 317 17.64 13.21 0.16
C LEU A 317 17.82 14.63 0.74
N ASP A 318 16.83 15.50 0.54
CA ASP A 318 16.84 16.87 1.08
C ASP A 318 16.62 16.91 2.59
N GLU A 319 15.87 15.94 3.13
CA GLU A 319 15.62 15.81 4.58
C GLU A 319 16.81 15.18 5.34
N LEU A 320 17.74 14.53 4.63
CA LEU A 320 18.89 13.87 5.25
C LEU A 320 19.97 14.92 5.60
N ASN A 321 20.03 15.32 6.86
CA ASN A 321 21.06 16.24 7.37
C ASN A 321 22.44 15.58 7.57
N THR A 322 22.60 14.30 7.22
CA THR A 322 23.77 13.47 7.56
C THR A 322 24.84 13.38 6.48
N TRP A 323 24.65 14.02 5.32
CA TRP A 323 25.59 13.96 4.19
C TRP A 323 27.04 14.34 4.54
N LYS A 324 27.24 15.22 5.53
CA LYS A 324 28.58 15.61 6.01
C LYS A 324 29.27 14.51 6.83
N GLN A 325 28.53 13.50 7.29
CA GLN A 325 28.99 12.50 8.25
C GLN A 325 28.97 11.08 7.68
N ALA A 326 28.10 10.80 6.72
CA ALA A 326 27.95 9.49 6.09
C ALA A 326 27.29 9.63 4.71
N GLU A 327 27.58 8.68 3.82
CA GLU A 327 26.85 8.52 2.56
C GLU A 327 25.60 7.66 2.79
N PHE A 328 24.47 8.07 2.22
CA PHE A 328 23.24 7.29 2.28
C PHE A 328 22.61 7.11 0.90
N GLY A 329 22.53 5.86 0.45
CA GLY A 329 21.75 5.46 -0.72
C GLY A 329 20.38 4.92 -0.33
N PHE A 330 19.38 5.09 -1.20
CA PHE A 330 18.06 4.47 -1.02
C PHE A 330 17.60 3.78 -2.31
N PHE A 331 17.21 2.50 -2.18
CA PHE A 331 16.77 1.67 -3.30
C PHE A 331 15.44 0.99 -2.98
N LEU A 332 14.49 1.11 -3.89
CA LEU A 332 13.37 0.20 -3.97
C LEU A 332 13.81 -1.05 -4.75
N THR A 333 13.70 -2.20 -4.12
CA THR A 333 14.19 -3.48 -4.65
C THR A 333 13.05 -4.48 -4.75
N GLU A 334 12.67 -4.83 -5.98
CA GLU A 334 11.70 -5.90 -6.25
C GLU A 334 12.47 -7.21 -6.49
N GLY A 335 12.58 -8.05 -5.47
CA GLY A 335 13.12 -9.40 -5.58
C GLY A 335 12.18 -10.31 -6.37
N VAL A 336 12.70 -10.94 -7.42
CA VAL A 336 11.92 -11.78 -8.31
C VAL A 336 12.23 -13.25 -8.04
N GLY A 337 11.31 -13.95 -7.40
CA GLY A 337 11.48 -15.38 -7.22
C GLY A 337 10.31 -16.09 -6.56
N THR A 338 10.25 -17.39 -6.79
CA THR A 338 9.25 -18.29 -6.19
C THR A 338 9.78 -19.73 -6.17
N VAL A 339 8.99 -20.66 -5.64
CA VAL A 339 9.23 -22.09 -5.75
C VAL A 339 7.99 -22.83 -6.23
N ASP A 340 8.18 -23.96 -6.91
CA ASP A 340 7.08 -24.85 -7.28
C ASP A 340 6.60 -25.72 -6.09
N ASN A 341 5.74 -26.70 -6.36
CA ASN A 341 5.24 -27.61 -5.33
C ASN A 341 6.32 -28.56 -4.77
N ASN A 342 7.39 -28.79 -5.51
CA ASN A 342 8.53 -29.62 -5.12
C ASN A 342 9.67 -28.77 -4.53
N LEU A 343 9.38 -27.51 -4.19
CA LEU A 343 10.33 -26.54 -3.66
C LEU A 343 11.49 -26.18 -4.62
N LYS A 344 11.37 -26.50 -5.91
CA LYS A 344 12.36 -26.13 -6.91
C LYS A 344 12.33 -24.61 -7.11
N PRO A 345 13.47 -23.90 -7.01
CA PRO A 345 13.50 -22.46 -7.12
C PRO A 345 13.36 -21.97 -8.57
N SER A 346 12.68 -20.84 -8.72
CA SER A 346 12.75 -19.96 -9.88
C SER A 346 13.20 -18.60 -9.40
N ILE A 347 14.45 -18.22 -9.69
CA ILE A 347 15.06 -16.97 -9.24
C ILE A 347 15.34 -16.09 -10.46
N GLY A 348 14.56 -15.03 -10.60
CA GLY A 348 14.70 -14.03 -11.65
C GLY A 348 15.69 -12.93 -11.30
N ASN A 349 15.89 -12.00 -12.23
CA ASN A 349 16.65 -10.78 -11.95
C ASN A 349 15.77 -9.80 -11.18
N ALA A 350 16.29 -9.26 -10.08
CA ALA A 350 15.61 -8.22 -9.33
C ALA A 350 15.46 -6.95 -10.17
N ASN A 351 14.44 -6.16 -9.85
CA ASN A 351 14.28 -4.82 -10.39
C ASN A 351 14.67 -3.81 -9.31
N MET A 352 15.77 -3.09 -9.57
CA MET A 352 16.31 -2.06 -8.69
C MET A 352 15.88 -0.68 -9.18
N VAL A 353 15.40 0.16 -8.26
CA VAL A 353 15.05 1.55 -8.53
C VAL A 353 15.79 2.42 -7.52
N ASN A 354 16.82 3.12 -7.99
CA ASN A 354 17.60 4.09 -7.22
C ASN A 354 16.82 5.41 -7.10
N ILE A 355 16.75 5.96 -5.90
CA ILE A 355 16.10 7.25 -5.66
C ILE A 355 16.71 8.40 -6.50
N HIS A 356 18.02 8.40 -6.74
CA HIS A 356 18.67 9.43 -7.54
C HIS A 356 18.17 9.41 -8.99
N SER A 357 18.08 8.22 -9.61
CA SER A 357 17.55 8.06 -10.96
C SER A 357 16.08 8.45 -11.05
N VAL A 358 15.30 8.20 -9.99
CA VAL A 358 13.91 8.67 -9.89
C VAL A 358 13.85 10.19 -9.85
N MET A 359 14.69 10.84 -9.04
CA MET A 359 14.76 12.30 -8.97
C MET A 359 15.18 12.92 -10.31
N ILE A 360 16.18 12.35 -10.99
CA ILE A 360 16.61 12.80 -12.32
C ILE A 360 15.47 12.66 -13.33
N ALA A 361 14.82 11.49 -13.40
CA ALA A 361 13.69 11.27 -14.29
C ALA A 361 12.56 12.27 -14.00
N MET A 362 12.25 12.53 -12.72
CA MET A 362 11.25 13.53 -12.34
C MET A 362 11.67 14.96 -12.68
N ALA A 363 12.95 15.32 -12.55
CA ALA A 363 13.46 16.63 -12.92
C ALA A 363 13.22 16.92 -14.41
N THR A 364 13.38 15.92 -15.29
CA THR A 364 13.10 16.06 -16.73
C THR A 364 11.61 16.31 -17.03
N LEU A 365 10.72 15.87 -16.13
CA LEU A 365 9.28 16.04 -16.25
C LEU A 365 8.75 17.22 -15.43
N SER A 366 9.60 17.93 -14.67
CA SER A 366 9.19 18.93 -13.68
C SER A 366 8.27 20.01 -14.25
N LYS A 367 8.62 20.55 -15.42
CA LYS A 367 7.87 21.60 -16.14
C LYS A 367 6.60 21.11 -16.85
N GLN A 368 6.36 19.81 -16.92
CA GLN A 368 5.20 19.25 -17.61
C GLN A 368 3.94 19.34 -16.74
N PRO A 369 2.77 19.65 -17.31
CA PRO A 369 1.52 19.68 -16.55
C PRO A 369 1.15 18.29 -16.06
N ALA A 370 0.53 18.21 -14.88
CA ALA A 370 0.03 16.97 -14.32
C ALA A 370 -1.46 16.78 -14.62
N ARG A 371 -1.85 15.53 -14.85
CA ARG A 371 -3.26 15.12 -15.00
C ARG A 371 -3.46 13.68 -14.56
N MET A 372 -4.64 13.42 -14.00
CA MET A 372 -5.11 12.09 -13.64
C MET A 372 -6.05 11.60 -14.73
N GLU A 373 -5.83 10.42 -15.28
CA GLU A 373 -6.74 9.81 -16.26
C GLU A 373 -7.28 8.48 -15.77
N LEU A 374 -8.53 8.18 -16.10
CA LEU A 374 -9.15 6.88 -15.83
C LEU A 374 -8.50 5.80 -16.69
N ASP A 375 -7.96 4.77 -16.06
CA ASP A 375 -7.62 3.53 -16.74
C ASP A 375 -8.90 2.73 -16.98
N LYS A 376 -9.51 2.96 -18.14
CA LYS A 376 -10.79 2.34 -18.54
C LYS A 376 -10.66 0.83 -18.62
N GLN A 377 -9.54 0.32 -19.13
CA GLN A 377 -9.33 -1.11 -19.30
C GLN A 377 -9.33 -1.81 -17.93
N LYS A 378 -8.52 -1.36 -16.97
CA LYS A 378 -8.48 -1.96 -15.63
C LYS A 378 -9.76 -1.71 -14.84
N THR A 379 -10.37 -0.53 -14.97
CA THR A 379 -11.58 -0.16 -14.22
C THR A 379 -12.80 -0.98 -14.66
N PHE A 380 -12.97 -1.21 -15.97
CA PHE A 380 -14.13 -1.92 -16.50
C PHE A 380 -13.87 -3.39 -16.81
N ALA A 381 -12.65 -3.91 -16.55
CA ALA A 381 -12.34 -5.33 -16.73
C ALA A 381 -13.20 -6.24 -15.85
N ARG A 382 -13.70 -5.74 -14.70
CA ARG A 382 -14.57 -6.46 -13.77
C ARG A 382 -15.52 -5.48 -13.11
N ASP A 383 -16.76 -5.92 -12.83
CA ASP A 383 -17.74 -5.16 -12.04
C ASP A 383 -17.36 -5.13 -10.55
N ALA A 384 -16.25 -4.48 -10.23
CA ALA A 384 -15.66 -4.41 -8.91
C ALA A 384 -15.78 -3.00 -8.30
N ALA A 385 -15.88 -2.92 -6.97
CA ALA A 385 -15.96 -1.68 -6.21
C ALA A 385 -14.59 -0.99 -6.06
N LYS A 386 -13.86 -0.86 -7.18
CA LYS A 386 -12.54 -0.23 -7.28
C LYS A 386 -12.39 0.44 -8.64
N VAL A 387 -11.55 1.47 -8.69
CA VAL A 387 -11.24 2.19 -9.93
C VAL A 387 -9.74 2.37 -10.06
N PHE A 388 -9.28 2.49 -11.29
CA PHE A 388 -7.88 2.64 -11.62
C PHE A 388 -7.65 3.95 -12.35
N PHE A 389 -6.62 4.67 -11.92
CA PHE A 389 -6.17 5.90 -12.56
C PHE A 389 -4.70 5.79 -12.92
N THR A 390 -4.29 6.60 -13.89
CA THR A 390 -2.89 6.85 -14.19
C THR A 390 -2.60 8.33 -14.00
N LEU A 391 -1.59 8.64 -13.19
CA LEU A 391 -1.06 10.01 -13.06
C LEU A 391 -0.01 10.23 -14.14
N TYR A 392 -0.19 11.26 -14.95
CA TYR A 392 0.73 11.66 -15.99
C TYR A 392 1.43 12.98 -15.66
N LYS A 393 2.66 13.12 -16.16
CA LYS A 393 3.34 14.41 -16.34
C LYS A 393 3.59 14.60 -17.84
N GLY A 394 2.85 15.53 -18.45
CA GLY A 394 2.82 15.70 -19.90
C GLY A 394 2.27 14.44 -20.58
N LYS A 395 3.05 13.84 -21.49
CA LYS A 395 2.69 12.58 -22.16
C LYS A 395 3.17 11.32 -21.42
N THR A 396 3.96 11.48 -20.35
CA THR A 396 4.57 10.36 -19.66
C THR A 396 3.65 9.86 -18.53
N PRO A 397 3.15 8.61 -18.58
CA PRO A 397 2.46 8.01 -17.44
C PRO A 397 3.50 7.70 -16.36
N VAL A 398 3.26 8.14 -15.12
CA VAL A 398 4.23 8.06 -14.01
C VAL A 398 3.79 7.07 -12.94
N LEU A 399 2.57 7.24 -12.42
CA LEU A 399 2.01 6.36 -11.39
C LEU A 399 0.76 5.65 -11.90
N GLU A 400 0.67 4.35 -11.62
CA GLU A 400 -0.58 3.62 -11.67
C GLU A 400 -1.22 3.63 -10.27
N ILE A 401 -2.52 3.93 -10.19
CA ILE A 401 -3.24 4.18 -8.94
C ILE A 401 -4.49 3.31 -8.89
N GLU A 402 -4.72 2.62 -7.78
CA GLU A 402 -6.01 1.97 -7.47
C GLU A 402 -6.65 2.70 -6.28
N LEU A 403 -7.92 3.10 -6.44
CA LEU A 403 -8.76 3.58 -5.35
C LEU A 403 -9.85 2.56 -5.04
N ARG A 404 -9.97 2.18 -3.75
CA ARG A 404 -11.07 1.33 -3.26
C ARG A 404 -11.36 1.52 -1.78
N TYR A 405 -12.61 1.32 -1.39
CA TYR A 405 -12.96 1.26 0.02
C TYR A 405 -12.54 -0.07 0.65
N LYS A 406 -12.05 -0.03 1.90
CA LYS A 406 -11.67 -1.21 2.68
C LYS A 406 -12.06 -1.02 4.14
N GLY A 407 -12.80 -1.98 4.70
CA GLY A 407 -13.22 -1.95 6.11
C GLY A 407 -14.37 -0.98 6.34
N SER A 408 -14.09 0.33 6.42
CA SER A 408 -15.04 1.39 6.73
C SER A 408 -15.29 2.30 5.52
N PHE A 409 -16.55 2.70 5.31
CA PHE A 409 -16.93 3.72 4.35
C PHE A 409 -16.81 5.14 4.90
N THR A 410 -16.76 5.31 6.23
CA THR A 410 -16.54 6.63 6.85
C THR A 410 -15.10 7.14 6.69
N ALA A 411 -14.15 6.24 6.43
CA ALA A 411 -12.79 6.61 6.06
C ALA A 411 -12.71 7.04 4.59
N MET A 412 -11.67 7.78 4.19
CA MET A 412 -11.34 7.93 2.77
C MET A 412 -11.00 6.55 2.15
N PRO A 413 -11.19 6.36 0.84
CA PRO A 413 -10.79 5.12 0.18
C PRO A 413 -9.29 4.89 0.37
N GLN A 414 -8.89 3.62 0.36
CA GLN A 414 -7.49 3.25 0.30
C GLN A 414 -6.94 3.64 -1.07
N PHE A 415 -5.75 4.23 -1.04
CA PHE A 415 -4.95 4.61 -2.19
C PHE A 415 -3.78 3.65 -2.29
N PHE A 416 -3.73 2.94 -3.40
CA PHE A 416 -2.62 2.09 -3.78
C PHE A 416 -1.94 2.73 -4.97
N ALA A 417 -0.61 2.82 -4.97
CA ALA A 417 0.13 3.32 -6.12
C ALA A 417 1.39 2.51 -6.41
N GLY A 418 1.70 2.37 -7.69
CA GLY A 418 2.92 1.79 -8.23
C GLY A 418 3.52 2.67 -9.32
N ILE A 419 4.74 2.35 -9.74
CA ILE A 419 5.40 3.02 -10.86
C ILE A 419 5.01 2.34 -12.17
N THR A 420 4.64 3.10 -13.18
CA THR A 420 4.30 2.60 -14.51
C THR A 420 5.52 1.97 -15.21
N PRO A 421 5.33 0.99 -16.11
CA PRO A 421 6.43 0.43 -16.91
C PRO A 421 7.20 1.48 -17.71
N GLU A 422 6.51 2.49 -18.25
CA GLU A 422 7.08 3.57 -19.05
C GLU A 422 7.99 4.45 -18.20
N PHE A 423 7.56 4.82 -16.98
CA PHE A 423 8.41 5.59 -16.09
C PHE A 423 9.58 4.77 -15.56
N LYS A 424 9.40 3.46 -15.31
CA LYS A 424 10.54 2.56 -15.01
C LYS A 424 11.58 2.55 -16.13
N LYS A 425 11.14 2.57 -17.39
CA LYS A 425 12.05 2.68 -18.55
C LYS A 425 12.81 4.01 -18.53
N LEU A 426 12.11 5.11 -18.24
CA LEU A 426 12.73 6.45 -18.13
C LEU A 426 13.76 6.53 -16.99
N ILE A 427 13.45 5.96 -15.82
CA ILE A 427 14.38 5.88 -14.69
C ILE A 427 15.66 5.14 -15.09
N ARG A 428 15.52 4.03 -15.81
CA ARG A 428 16.66 3.18 -16.22
C ARG A 428 17.48 3.76 -17.36
N SER A 429 16.87 4.54 -18.24
CA SER A 429 17.62 5.15 -19.34
C SER A 429 18.67 6.12 -18.85
N GLY A 430 18.57 6.65 -17.61
CA GLY A 430 19.57 7.54 -17.00
C GLY A 430 19.71 8.93 -17.65
N PHE A 431 19.28 9.05 -18.90
CA PHE A 431 19.85 9.92 -19.93
C PHE A 431 21.32 9.63 -20.18
#